data_AF-A0A836WKC6-F1
#
_entry.id   AF-A0A836WKC6-F1
#
_cell.length_a   1.000
_cell.length_b   1.000
_cell.length_c   1.000
_cell.angle_alpha   90.00
_cell.angle_beta   90.00
_cell.angle_gamma   90.00
#
_symmetry.space_group_name_H-M   'P 1'
#
loop_
_entity.id
_entity.type
_entity.pdbx_description
1 polymer ?
#
loop_
_entity_poly.entity_id
_entity_poly.type
_entity_poly.pdbx_seq_one_letter_code
_entity_poly.pdbx_strand_id
1 'polypeptide(L)'
;MLMVKAILDFCSSTVMLNSEVNMRGLKITIILALCSSTLSAGLILRSKVKYGEKEMVNVWYIQDGNLRWDTGEEHSLIYTSADNMLKGLDWSNKEYFAVSVEAFEKFLKDLEAKMKAIKEKVTIKAGPFGKIKKKVAETKEEVKVEKTGSETVAGFLCNKYDISIAGRKVWSFWTTDPDNLGIKIGDFKFYRKLKTLYSTITKQATQGAEKIENYPIKNILYDKAGNVVFSQELLDAKEEPIEVKTFQVPEDFQKKEFPLK
;
A
#
# COMPACT_ATOMS: atom_id res chain seq x y z
N MET A 1 12.27 -15.80 -5.31
CA MET A 1 12.95 -14.49 -5.18
C MET A 1 12.12 -13.31 -5.72
N LEU A 2 11.26 -13.52 -6.74
CA LEU A 2 10.36 -12.52 -7.34
C LEU A 2 9.28 -11.94 -6.39
N MET A 3 8.80 -12.69 -5.38
CA MET A 3 7.71 -12.25 -4.49
C MET A 3 8.16 -11.44 -3.29
N VAL A 4 9.28 -11.83 -2.68
CA VAL A 4 9.93 -11.00 -1.66
C VAL A 4 10.35 -9.70 -2.32
N LYS A 5 10.75 -9.73 -3.60
CA LYS A 5 10.96 -8.55 -4.41
C LYS A 5 9.65 -7.79 -4.71
N ALA A 6 8.54 -8.38 -5.17
CA ALA A 6 7.26 -7.66 -5.38
C ALA A 6 6.60 -7.09 -4.09
N ILE A 7 6.75 -7.78 -2.95
CA ILE A 7 6.28 -7.32 -1.63
C ILE A 7 7.26 -6.31 -1.02
N LEU A 8 8.56 -6.45 -1.26
CA LEU A 8 9.54 -5.43 -0.92
C LEU A 8 9.54 -4.27 -1.92
N ASP A 9 9.05 -4.42 -3.15
CA ASP A 9 8.94 -3.39 -4.20
C ASP A 9 7.60 -2.64 -4.04
N PHE A 10 6.54 -3.32 -3.58
CA PHE A 10 5.43 -2.74 -2.81
C PHE A 10 5.93 -1.93 -1.60
N CYS A 11 7.15 -2.22 -1.11
CA CYS A 11 7.86 -1.46 -0.08
C CYS A 11 9.12 -0.68 -0.58
N SER A 12 9.46 -0.61 -1.89
CA SER A 12 10.80 -0.11 -2.35
C SER A 12 10.94 0.34 -3.83
N SER A 13 9.93 0.23 -4.72
CA SER A 13 9.86 0.81 -6.10
C SER A 13 10.83 0.36 -7.25
N THR A 14 10.25 -0.05 -8.41
CA THR A 14 10.70 0.03 -9.88
C THR A 14 11.52 -1.12 -10.55
N VAL A 15 11.30 -1.45 -11.85
CA VAL A 15 12.07 -1.08 -13.11
C VAL A 15 11.69 -1.92 -14.40
N MET A 16 11.19 -1.33 -15.53
CA MET A 16 11.84 -1.16 -16.89
C MET A 16 10.91 -0.97 -18.14
N LEU A 17 11.09 0.18 -18.86
CA LEU A 17 11.17 0.50 -20.33
C LEU A 17 10.00 0.38 -21.40
N ASN A 18 9.62 1.57 -21.94
CA ASN A 18 9.29 2.07 -23.32
C ASN A 18 8.44 1.31 -24.38
N SER A 19 7.30 1.91 -24.86
CA SER A 19 7.15 2.64 -26.16
C SER A 19 5.68 2.83 -26.65
N GLU A 20 5.36 4.06 -27.10
CA GLU A 20 4.37 4.64 -28.06
C GLU A 20 2.97 4.05 -28.34
N VAL A 21 1.94 4.92 -28.24
CA VAL A 21 0.52 4.68 -28.56
C VAL A 21 0.11 5.38 -29.86
N ASN A 22 -0.70 4.71 -30.69
CA ASN A 22 -1.46 5.36 -31.77
C ASN A 22 -2.91 4.83 -31.78
N MET A 23 -3.88 5.68 -31.41
CA MET A 23 -5.32 5.37 -31.50
C MET A 23 -6.00 6.28 -32.52
N ARG A 24 -6.53 5.68 -33.60
CA ARG A 24 -7.50 6.30 -34.49
C ARG A 24 -8.87 5.65 -34.31
N GLY A 25 -9.76 6.42 -33.69
CA GLY A 25 -11.15 6.67 -34.10
C GLY A 25 -12.12 5.50 -34.27
N LEU A 26 -13.18 5.51 -33.45
CA LEU A 26 -14.51 5.15 -33.94
C LEU A 26 -15.60 5.89 -33.14
N LYS A 27 -16.38 6.72 -33.86
CA LYS A 27 -17.61 7.39 -33.40
C LYS A 27 -18.80 6.47 -33.70
N ILE A 28 -19.66 6.13 -32.72
CA ILE A 28 -21.08 5.81 -32.96
C ILE A 28 -21.93 6.26 -31.75
N THR A 29 -23.08 6.86 -32.08
CA THR A 29 -24.02 7.62 -31.25
C THR A 29 -25.15 6.75 -30.65
N ILE A 30 -25.34 6.87 -29.32
CA ILE A 30 -26.55 6.89 -28.46
C ILE A 30 -27.85 6.17 -28.92
N ILE A 31 -28.27 5.16 -28.14
CA ILE A 31 -29.69 4.91 -27.78
C ILE A 31 -29.76 4.82 -26.23
N LEU A 32 -30.55 5.71 -25.63
CA LEU A 32 -30.77 5.90 -24.20
C LEU A 32 -32.19 5.43 -23.86
N ALA A 33 -32.36 4.41 -23.01
CA ALA A 33 -33.50 4.28 -22.08
C ALA A 33 -33.40 3.02 -21.19
N LEU A 34 -33.42 3.23 -19.87
CA LEU A 34 -33.96 2.32 -18.85
C LEU A 34 -33.17 1.04 -18.49
N CYS A 35 -31.85 1.12 -18.50
CA CYS A 35 -31.07 0.50 -17.43
C CYS A 35 -30.48 1.62 -16.58
N SER A 36 -31.32 2.26 -15.76
CA SER A 36 -30.85 2.87 -14.51
C SER A 36 -30.43 1.75 -13.57
N SER A 37 -29.39 0.99 -13.99
CA SER A 37 -28.48 0.41 -13.04
C SER A 37 -28.08 1.58 -12.17
N THR A 38 -28.45 1.52 -10.90
CA THR A 38 -27.85 2.35 -9.88
C THR A 38 -26.36 2.04 -9.95
N LEU A 39 -25.64 2.76 -10.82
CA LEU A 39 -24.19 2.78 -10.83
C LEU A 39 -23.84 3.29 -9.44
N SER A 40 -23.61 2.35 -8.52
CA SER A 40 -23.09 2.63 -7.19
C SER A 40 -21.82 3.43 -7.45
N ALA A 41 -21.83 4.71 -7.09
CA ALA A 41 -20.64 5.53 -7.24
C ALA A 41 -19.54 4.88 -6.40
N GLY A 42 -18.44 4.52 -7.06
CA GLY A 42 -17.24 4.04 -6.40
C GLY A 42 -16.35 5.22 -6.03
N LEU A 43 -15.38 4.98 -5.16
CA LEU A 43 -14.41 5.98 -4.75
C LEU A 43 -13.09 5.75 -5.49
N ILE A 44 -12.58 6.81 -6.11
CA ILE A 44 -11.27 6.85 -6.74
C ILE A 44 -10.37 7.77 -5.92
N LEU A 45 -9.25 7.25 -5.42
CA LEU A 45 -8.24 8.02 -4.68
C LEU A 45 -6.95 8.05 -5.49
N ARG A 46 -6.43 9.25 -5.78
CA ARG A 46 -5.13 9.40 -6.45
C ARG A 46 -4.13 9.95 -5.46
N SER A 47 -2.98 9.30 -5.32
CA SER A 47 -1.92 9.72 -4.41
C SER A 47 -0.61 9.84 -5.17
N LYS A 48 0.12 10.92 -4.91
CA LYS A 48 1.51 11.07 -5.31
C LYS A 48 2.40 10.39 -4.29
N VAL A 49 3.30 9.54 -4.76
CA VAL A 49 4.31 8.85 -3.93
C VAL A 49 5.69 9.25 -4.42
N LYS A 50 6.56 9.60 -3.49
CA LYS A 50 7.96 9.92 -3.74
C LYS A 50 8.87 9.07 -2.87
N TYR A 51 9.88 8.46 -3.48
CA TYR A 51 10.93 7.67 -2.82
C TYR A 51 12.27 7.98 -3.49
N GLY A 52 13.19 8.60 -2.74
CA GLY A 52 14.40 9.17 -3.32
C GLY A 52 14.09 10.21 -4.41
N GLU A 53 14.64 10.01 -5.60
CA GLU A 53 14.40 10.85 -6.78
C GLU A 53 13.16 10.46 -7.59
N LYS A 54 12.55 9.31 -7.30
CA LYS A 54 11.41 8.79 -8.06
C LYS A 54 10.11 9.38 -7.54
N GLU A 55 9.22 9.75 -8.46
CA GLU A 55 7.86 10.19 -8.19
C GLU A 55 6.89 9.40 -9.06
N MET A 56 5.77 8.94 -8.48
CA MET A 56 4.73 8.21 -9.19
C MET A 56 3.34 8.51 -8.64
N VAL A 57 2.31 8.20 -9.42
CA VAL A 57 0.91 8.31 -8.98
C VAL A 57 0.34 6.92 -8.76
N ASN A 58 -0.15 6.69 -7.56
CA ASN A 58 -0.93 5.52 -7.21
C ASN A 58 -2.42 5.84 -7.32
N VAL A 59 -3.20 4.90 -7.84
CA VAL A 59 -4.65 5.03 -7.94
C VAL A 59 -5.30 3.91 -7.15
N TRP A 60 -6.24 4.25 -6.28
CA TRP A 60 -7.10 3.28 -5.60
C TRP A 60 -8.51 3.39 -6.16
N TYR A 61 -9.12 2.25 -6.44
CA TYR A 61 -10.51 2.09 -6.82
C TYR A 61 -11.18 1.29 -5.71
N ILE A 62 -12.29 1.80 -5.17
CA ILE A 62 -13.02 1.18 -4.07
C ILE A 62 -14.50 1.18 -4.42
N GLN A 63 -15.11 0.00 -4.51
CA GLN A 63 -16.54 -0.12 -4.82
C GLN A 63 -17.10 -1.44 -4.31
N ASP A 64 -18.14 -1.36 -3.47
CA ASP A 64 -18.93 -2.50 -3.00
C ASP A 64 -18.06 -3.64 -2.42
N GLY A 65 -17.08 -3.28 -1.59
CA GLY A 65 -16.12 -4.22 -0.99
C GLY A 65 -15.02 -4.72 -1.92
N ASN A 66 -15.00 -4.31 -3.19
CA ASN A 66 -13.89 -4.54 -4.09
C ASN A 66 -12.87 -3.41 -3.96
N LEU A 67 -11.61 -3.74 -4.10
CA LEU A 67 -10.50 -2.81 -4.04
C LEU A 67 -9.54 -3.11 -5.19
N ARG A 68 -9.08 -2.09 -5.88
CA ARG A 68 -7.94 -2.18 -6.77
C ARG A 68 -6.96 -1.07 -6.45
N TRP A 69 -5.69 -1.40 -6.40
CA TRP A 69 -4.61 -0.45 -6.22
C TRP A 69 -3.64 -0.60 -7.38
N ASP A 70 -3.44 0.50 -8.11
CA ASP A 70 -2.55 0.58 -9.26
C ASP A 70 -1.34 1.43 -8.89
N THR A 71 -0.14 0.93 -9.18
CA THR A 71 1.12 1.67 -9.04
C THR A 71 1.64 2.06 -10.42
N GLY A 72 1.15 3.18 -10.95
CA GLY A 72 1.46 3.56 -12.33
C GLY A 72 1.04 2.46 -13.33
N GLU A 73 1.95 2.08 -14.23
CA GLU A 73 1.69 1.13 -15.32
C GLU A 73 2.17 -0.30 -15.07
N GLU A 74 2.98 -0.57 -14.04
CA GLU A 74 3.70 -1.85 -13.92
C GLU A 74 2.93 -2.92 -13.13
N HIS A 75 2.25 -2.53 -12.05
CA HIS A 75 1.61 -3.48 -11.14
C HIS A 75 0.24 -3.01 -10.65
N SER A 76 -0.64 -4.00 -10.44
CA SER A 76 -1.90 -3.81 -9.73
C SER A 76 -2.13 -4.87 -8.68
N LEU A 77 -2.83 -4.49 -7.62
CA LEU A 77 -3.36 -5.41 -6.62
C LEU A 77 -4.88 -5.29 -6.60
N ILE A 78 -5.57 -6.40 -6.86
CA ILE A 78 -7.03 -6.47 -6.85
C ILE A 78 -7.46 -7.34 -5.68
N TYR A 79 -8.40 -6.85 -4.89
CA TYR A 79 -9.18 -7.62 -3.94
C TYR A 79 -10.64 -7.59 -4.34
N THR A 80 -11.29 -8.74 -4.29
CA THR A 80 -12.72 -8.87 -4.56
C THR A 80 -13.40 -9.52 -3.36
N SER A 81 -14.43 -8.88 -2.84
CA SER A 81 -15.17 -9.36 -1.66
C SER A 81 -15.96 -10.62 -1.95
N ALA A 82 -16.47 -10.76 -3.18
CA ALA A 82 -17.31 -11.88 -3.61
C ALA A 82 -16.62 -13.25 -3.55
N ASP A 83 -15.32 -13.30 -3.89
CA ASP A 83 -14.52 -14.53 -3.86
C ASP A 83 -13.46 -14.54 -2.73
N ASN A 84 -13.33 -13.43 -1.99
CA ASN A 84 -12.32 -13.20 -0.95
C ASN A 84 -10.88 -13.51 -1.43
N MET A 85 -10.58 -13.14 -2.69
CA MET A 85 -9.29 -13.36 -3.33
C MET A 85 -8.50 -12.07 -3.46
N LEU A 86 -7.19 -12.19 -3.23
CA LEU A 86 -6.19 -11.20 -3.59
C LEU A 86 -5.53 -11.63 -4.90
N LYS A 87 -5.48 -10.73 -5.88
CA LYS A 87 -4.89 -10.96 -7.20
C LYS A 87 -3.83 -9.90 -7.45
N GLY A 88 -2.58 -10.30 -7.67
CA GLY A 88 -1.52 -9.39 -8.07
C GLY A 88 -1.27 -9.52 -9.57
N LEU A 89 -1.23 -8.40 -10.26
CA LEU A 89 -1.07 -8.28 -11.70
C LEU A 89 0.31 -7.69 -12.00
N ASP A 90 0.99 -8.30 -12.95
CA ASP A 90 2.21 -7.80 -13.60
C ASP A 90 1.86 -7.46 -15.04
N TRP A 91 1.74 -6.16 -15.31
CA TRP A 91 1.33 -5.65 -16.62
C TRP A 91 2.39 -5.86 -17.68
N SER A 92 3.67 -5.80 -17.29
CA SER A 92 4.81 -5.97 -18.19
C SER A 92 4.90 -7.41 -18.70
N ASN A 93 4.71 -8.38 -17.81
CA ASN A 93 4.78 -9.79 -18.17
C ASN A 93 3.43 -10.37 -18.62
N LYS A 94 2.33 -9.62 -18.46
CA LYS A 94 0.95 -10.13 -18.65
C LYS A 94 0.71 -11.37 -17.80
N GLU A 95 1.10 -11.31 -16.54
CA GLU A 95 1.00 -12.41 -15.60
C GLU A 95 0.21 -11.99 -14.36
N TYR A 96 -0.51 -12.93 -13.76
CA TYR A 96 -1.15 -12.68 -12.47
C TYR A 96 -1.04 -13.87 -11.54
N PHE A 97 -1.08 -13.61 -10.24
CA PHE A 97 -1.35 -14.64 -9.24
C PHE A 97 -2.70 -14.38 -8.60
N ALA A 98 -3.28 -15.42 -8.00
CA ALA A 98 -4.47 -15.30 -7.17
C ALA A 98 -4.30 -16.16 -5.92
N VAL A 99 -4.55 -15.58 -4.75
CA VAL A 99 -4.42 -16.22 -3.44
C VAL A 99 -5.56 -15.79 -2.53
N SER A 100 -6.07 -16.67 -1.67
CA SER A 100 -7.07 -16.27 -0.68
C SER A 100 -6.45 -15.33 0.35
N VAL A 101 -7.28 -14.47 0.96
CA VAL A 101 -6.80 -13.59 2.05
C VAL A 101 -6.15 -14.40 3.18
N GLU A 102 -6.73 -15.54 3.56
CA GLU A 102 -6.19 -16.42 4.60
C GLU A 102 -4.80 -16.98 4.23
N ALA A 103 -4.64 -17.47 3.00
CA ALA A 103 -3.35 -18.00 2.54
C ALA A 103 -2.29 -16.89 2.45
N PHE A 104 -2.69 -15.68 2.07
CA PHE A 104 -1.81 -14.51 2.07
C PHE A 104 -1.42 -14.11 3.50
N GLU A 105 -2.36 -14.09 4.45
CA GLU A 105 -2.07 -13.84 5.87
C GLU A 105 -1.10 -14.86 6.46
N LYS A 106 -1.30 -16.15 6.15
CA LYS A 106 -0.38 -17.22 6.54
C LYS A 106 1.01 -17.00 5.95
N PHE A 107 1.08 -16.70 4.66
CA PHE A 107 2.35 -16.39 3.99
C PHE A 107 3.10 -15.25 4.70
N LEU A 108 2.40 -14.19 5.10
CA LEU A 108 3.03 -13.05 5.77
C LEU A 108 3.52 -13.36 7.18
N LYS A 109 2.81 -14.22 7.93
CA LYS A 109 3.29 -14.75 9.21
C LYS A 109 4.55 -15.60 9.04
N ASP A 110 4.58 -16.44 8.01
CA ASP A 110 5.75 -17.27 7.68
C ASP A 110 6.94 -16.38 7.27
N LEU A 111 6.68 -15.32 6.51
CA LEU A 111 7.70 -14.33 6.13
C LEU A 111 8.25 -13.59 7.36
N GLU A 112 7.39 -13.17 8.30
CA GLU A 112 7.81 -12.54 9.55
C GLU A 112 8.71 -13.48 10.36
N ALA A 113 8.31 -14.75 10.52
CA ALA A 113 9.10 -15.74 11.23
C ALA A 113 10.47 -15.98 10.57
N LYS A 114 10.51 -16.07 9.23
CA LYS A 114 11.75 -16.19 8.46
C LYS A 114 12.65 -14.95 8.65
N MET A 115 12.08 -13.75 8.58
CA MET A 115 12.82 -12.49 8.79
C MET A 115 13.37 -12.38 10.21
N LYS A 116 12.61 -12.79 11.22
CA LYS A 116 13.07 -12.86 12.61
C LYS A 116 14.25 -13.84 12.74
N ALA A 117 14.12 -15.05 12.20
CA ALA A 117 15.20 -16.05 12.23
C ALA A 117 16.46 -15.58 11.48
N ILE A 118 16.31 -14.83 10.38
CA ILE A 118 17.44 -14.22 9.67
C ILE A 118 18.10 -13.15 10.55
N LYS A 119 17.34 -12.23 11.16
CA LYS A 119 17.90 -11.21 12.06
C LYS A 119 18.68 -11.83 13.22
N GLU A 120 18.17 -12.92 13.80
CA GLU A 120 18.85 -13.67 14.87
C GLU A 120 20.15 -14.34 14.38
N LYS A 121 20.18 -14.87 13.14
CA LYS A 121 21.38 -15.49 12.54
C LYS A 121 22.40 -14.47 12.02
N VAL A 122 21.96 -13.29 11.60
CA VAL A 122 22.80 -12.16 11.13
C VAL A 122 23.41 -11.40 12.32
N THR A 123 23.18 -11.85 13.55
CA THR A 123 23.99 -11.49 14.73
C THR A 123 25.44 -12.01 14.56
N ILE A 124 26.20 -11.25 13.77
CA ILE A 124 27.65 -11.11 13.62
C ILE A 124 28.47 -12.35 14.03
N LYS A 125 28.93 -13.11 13.02
CA LYS A 125 30.24 -13.77 13.12
C LYS A 125 31.28 -12.66 13.33
N ALA A 126 31.69 -12.45 14.58
CA ALA A 126 32.82 -11.60 14.89
C ALA A 126 34.02 -12.11 14.08
N GLY A 127 34.75 -11.20 13.45
CA GLY A 127 36.02 -11.54 12.80
C GLY A 127 37.01 -12.19 13.78
N PRO A 128 38.23 -12.52 13.33
CA PRO A 128 39.22 -13.28 14.10
C PRO A 128 39.67 -12.62 15.43
N PHE A 129 39.21 -11.41 15.76
CA PHE A 129 39.51 -10.72 17.01
C PHE A 129 38.28 -10.66 17.92
N GLY A 130 38.19 -11.62 18.84
CA GLY A 130 37.36 -11.52 20.05
C GLY A 130 35.86 -11.80 19.85
N LYS A 131 35.35 -12.79 20.59
CA LYS A 131 33.92 -13.08 20.70
C LYS A 131 33.19 -11.93 21.38
N ILE A 132 32.79 -10.89 20.64
CA ILE A 132 31.83 -9.91 21.12
C ILE A 132 30.45 -10.57 21.05
N LYS A 133 30.04 -11.23 22.14
CA LYS A 133 28.64 -11.58 22.38
C LYS A 133 27.87 -10.28 22.63
N LYS A 134 27.59 -9.50 21.57
CA LYS A 134 26.58 -8.45 21.67
C LYS A 134 25.25 -9.21 21.68
N LYS A 135 24.75 -9.54 22.86
CA LYS A 135 23.31 -9.76 23.03
C LYS A 135 22.69 -8.53 22.37
N VAL A 136 22.01 -8.71 21.25
CA VAL A 136 21.07 -7.70 20.76
C VAL A 136 19.99 -7.71 21.81
N ALA A 137 20.22 -6.94 22.89
CA ALA A 137 19.14 -6.59 23.79
C ALA A 137 18.11 -5.96 22.86
N GLU A 138 16.91 -6.53 22.83
CA GLU A 138 15.74 -5.84 22.32
C GLU A 138 15.59 -4.58 23.17
N THR A 139 16.33 -3.53 22.82
CA THR A 139 16.04 -2.20 23.31
C THR A 139 14.68 -1.90 22.73
N LYS A 140 13.65 -2.06 23.56
CA LYS A 140 12.33 -1.48 23.34
C LYS A 140 12.55 0.03 23.31
N GLU A 141 12.98 0.53 22.16
CA GLU A 141 13.08 1.97 21.94
C GLU A 141 11.68 2.54 22.17
N GLU A 142 11.58 3.54 23.02
CA GLU A 142 10.31 4.17 23.33
C GLU A 142 9.75 4.81 22.06
N VAL A 143 8.52 4.42 21.71
CA VAL A 143 7.79 4.96 20.57
C VAL A 143 6.76 5.94 21.08
N LYS A 144 6.91 7.20 20.66
CA LYS A 144 6.02 8.31 21.01
C LYS A 144 5.21 8.71 19.79
N VAL A 145 3.91 8.91 19.98
CA VAL A 145 3.00 9.43 18.96
C VAL A 145 2.36 10.68 19.53
N GLU A 146 2.52 11.81 18.86
CA GLU A 146 2.05 13.11 19.34
C GLU A 146 1.24 13.81 18.26
N LYS A 147 0.08 14.35 18.62
CA LYS A 147 -0.63 15.30 17.76
C LYS A 147 0.11 16.63 17.82
N THR A 148 0.67 17.07 16.71
CA THR A 148 1.51 18.28 16.64
C THR A 148 0.81 19.48 16.00
N GLY A 149 -0.39 19.30 15.45
CA GLY A 149 -1.19 20.40 14.94
C GLY A 149 -2.41 19.97 14.12
N SER A 150 -2.95 20.94 13.39
CA SER A 150 -4.01 20.76 12.40
C SER A 150 -3.74 21.70 11.21
N GLU A 151 -3.90 21.21 9.99
CA GLU A 151 -3.71 22.00 8.77
C GLU A 151 -4.51 21.42 7.60
N THR A 152 -4.73 22.20 6.54
CA THR A 152 -5.43 21.72 5.34
C THR A 152 -4.42 21.13 4.35
N VAL A 153 -4.63 19.87 3.93
CA VAL A 153 -3.79 19.17 2.94
C VAL A 153 -4.70 18.62 1.86
N ALA A 154 -4.39 18.88 0.58
CA ALA A 154 -5.18 18.45 -0.57
C ALA A 154 -6.69 18.79 -0.47
N GLY A 155 -7.02 19.91 0.19
CA GLY A 155 -8.41 20.34 0.41
C GLY A 155 -9.09 19.74 1.66
N PHE A 156 -8.42 18.86 2.40
CA PHE A 156 -8.97 18.21 3.60
C PHE A 156 -8.38 18.81 4.88
N LEU A 157 -9.25 19.12 5.85
CA LEU A 157 -8.80 19.49 7.19
C LEU A 157 -8.21 18.27 7.89
N CYS A 158 -6.91 18.31 8.15
CA CYS A 158 -6.16 17.20 8.72
C CYS A 158 -5.67 17.50 10.13
N ASN A 159 -5.60 16.47 10.96
CA ASN A 159 -4.78 16.47 12.16
C ASN A 159 -3.39 15.96 11.82
N LYS A 160 -2.36 16.66 12.30
CA LYS A 160 -0.96 16.27 12.12
C LYS A 160 -0.47 15.48 13.33
N TYR A 161 0.17 14.36 13.08
CA TYR A 161 0.80 13.50 14.08
C TYR A 161 2.26 13.28 13.74
N ASP A 162 3.15 13.40 14.72
CA ASP A 162 4.54 13.00 14.59
C ASP A 162 4.80 11.74 15.42
N ILE A 163 5.54 10.80 14.83
CA ILE A 163 6.02 9.59 15.47
C ILE A 163 7.51 9.74 15.70
N SER A 164 7.94 9.51 16.94
CA SER A 164 9.34 9.52 17.34
C SER A 164 9.75 8.20 17.97
N ILE A 165 10.97 7.75 17.67
CA ILE A 165 11.58 6.55 18.26
C ILE A 165 12.90 6.97 18.90
N ALA A 166 13.06 6.68 20.21
CA ALA A 166 14.22 7.12 21.00
C ALA A 166 14.49 8.64 20.87
N GLY A 167 13.42 9.44 20.96
CA GLY A 167 13.47 10.91 20.89
C GLY A 167 13.70 11.50 19.49
N ARG A 168 13.86 10.68 18.45
CA ARG A 168 14.06 11.14 17.06
C ARG A 168 12.79 10.97 16.25
N LYS A 169 12.38 12.01 15.53
CA LYS A 169 11.25 11.96 14.61
C LYS A 169 11.56 11.01 13.45
N VAL A 170 10.69 10.02 13.25
CA VAL A 170 10.82 9.03 12.17
C VAL A 170 9.70 9.12 11.16
N TRP A 171 8.52 9.62 11.54
CA TRP A 171 7.37 9.73 10.65
C TRP A 171 6.51 10.93 11.01
N SER A 172 5.93 11.59 10.02
CA SER A 172 4.80 12.51 10.17
C SER A 172 3.59 12.04 9.37
N PHE A 173 2.39 12.15 9.93
CA PHE A 173 1.12 11.82 9.31
C PHE A 173 0.18 13.01 9.36
N TRP A 174 -0.58 13.21 8.30
CA TRP A 174 -1.73 14.11 8.23
C TRP A 174 -2.94 13.26 7.96
N THR A 175 -3.90 13.27 8.86
CA THR A 175 -5.05 12.37 8.77
C THR A 175 -6.37 13.11 8.87
N THR A 176 -7.36 12.62 8.13
CA THR A 176 -8.75 13.09 8.15
C THR A 176 -9.68 11.95 8.51
N ASP A 177 -10.88 12.28 8.98
CA ASP A 177 -11.97 11.33 9.09
C ASP A 177 -12.25 10.68 7.71
N PRO A 178 -12.34 9.34 7.60
CA PRO A 178 -12.69 8.66 6.35
C PRO A 178 -14.01 9.14 5.72
N ASP A 179 -14.97 9.60 6.52
CA ASP A 179 -16.26 10.11 6.01
C ASP A 179 -16.05 11.36 5.15
N ASN A 180 -15.02 12.17 5.42
CA ASN A 180 -14.66 13.32 4.60
C ASN A 180 -14.16 12.93 3.20
N LEU A 181 -13.81 11.66 2.99
CA LEU A 181 -13.36 11.11 1.70
C LEU A 181 -14.47 10.34 0.96
N GLY A 182 -15.68 10.24 1.53
CA GLY A 182 -16.74 9.38 0.97
C GLY A 182 -16.48 7.88 1.18
N ILE A 183 -15.55 7.50 2.05
CA ILE A 183 -15.26 6.08 2.33
C ILE A 183 -16.35 5.51 3.23
N LYS A 184 -17.14 4.55 2.72
CA LYS A 184 -18.13 3.84 3.53
C LYS A 184 -17.43 2.95 4.58
N ILE A 185 -18.00 2.86 5.78
CA ILE A 185 -17.49 2.05 6.91
C ILE A 185 -17.22 0.58 6.51
N GLY A 186 -18.02 0.02 5.61
CA GLY A 186 -17.85 -1.35 5.09
C GLY A 186 -16.52 -1.54 4.35
N ASP A 187 -16.17 -0.61 3.46
CA ASP A 187 -14.93 -0.64 2.68
C ASP A 187 -13.71 -0.38 3.58
N PHE A 188 -13.89 0.41 4.64
CA PHE A 188 -12.85 0.68 5.62
C PHE A 188 -12.42 -0.57 6.40
N LYS A 189 -13.28 -1.60 6.55
CA LYS A 189 -12.92 -2.84 7.26
C LYS A 189 -11.82 -3.62 6.54
N PHE A 190 -11.89 -3.74 5.21
CA PHE A 190 -10.84 -4.43 4.46
C PHE A 190 -9.55 -3.61 4.44
N TYR A 191 -9.64 -2.29 4.30
CA TYR A 191 -8.49 -1.40 4.45
C TYR A 191 -7.81 -1.55 5.82
N ARG A 192 -8.58 -1.61 6.92
CA ARG A 192 -8.04 -1.88 8.26
C ARG A 192 -7.34 -3.24 8.33
N LYS A 193 -7.92 -4.30 7.76
CA LYS A 193 -7.29 -5.63 7.69
C LYS A 193 -5.96 -5.58 6.95
N LEU A 194 -5.91 -4.91 5.78
CA LEU A 194 -4.67 -4.69 5.04
C LEU A 194 -3.64 -3.89 5.85
N LYS A 195 -4.07 -2.83 6.56
CA LYS A 195 -3.21 -2.02 7.44
C LYS A 195 -2.62 -2.86 8.58
N THR A 196 -3.44 -3.67 9.25
CA THR A 196 -2.99 -4.59 10.31
C THR A 196 -2.00 -5.60 9.77
N LEU A 197 -2.31 -6.16 8.60
CA LEU A 197 -1.46 -7.13 7.93
C LEU A 197 -0.09 -6.54 7.57
N TYR A 198 -0.07 -5.32 7.04
CA TYR A 198 1.14 -4.57 6.74
C TYR A 198 1.95 -4.25 8.01
N SER A 199 1.29 -3.74 9.05
CA SER A 199 1.94 -3.40 10.32
C SER A 199 2.67 -4.58 10.96
N THR A 200 2.22 -5.81 10.67
CA THR A 200 2.83 -7.05 11.17
C THR A 200 4.20 -7.32 10.53
N ILE A 201 4.39 -6.92 9.28
CA ILE A 201 5.64 -7.10 8.52
C ILE A 201 6.61 -5.94 8.82
N THR A 202 6.09 -4.73 8.92
CA THR A 202 6.87 -3.50 9.09
C THR A 202 6.99 -3.06 10.53
N LYS A 203 6.81 -3.97 11.51
CA LYS A 203 6.70 -3.66 12.96
C LYS A 203 7.69 -2.62 13.49
N GLN A 204 8.88 -2.46 12.92
CA GLN A 204 9.82 -1.40 13.33
C GLN A 204 9.53 -0.02 12.72
N ALA A 205 9.02 0.06 11.49
CA ALA A 205 8.73 1.30 10.80
C ALA A 205 7.35 1.87 11.16
N THR A 206 6.35 1.02 11.40
CA THR A 206 4.95 1.44 11.64
C THR A 206 4.53 1.51 13.09
N GLN A 207 5.42 1.22 14.05
CA GLN A 207 5.11 1.33 15.47
C GLN A 207 4.59 2.74 15.79
N GLY A 208 3.43 2.83 16.43
CA GLY A 208 2.72 4.06 16.72
C GLY A 208 1.66 4.46 15.67
N ALA A 209 1.84 4.08 14.40
CA ALA A 209 0.89 4.41 13.33
C ALA A 209 -0.42 3.60 13.46
N GLU A 210 -0.38 2.46 14.17
CA GLU A 210 -1.56 1.69 14.55
C GLU A 210 -2.52 2.45 15.46
N LYS A 211 -2.02 3.43 16.23
CA LYS A 211 -2.82 4.25 17.15
C LYS A 211 -3.57 5.38 16.43
N ILE A 212 -3.31 5.57 15.15
CA ILE A 212 -3.95 6.59 14.32
C ILE A 212 -5.11 5.92 13.56
N GLU A 213 -6.34 6.22 13.97
CA GLU A 213 -7.55 5.59 13.44
C GLU A 213 -8.03 6.20 12.11
N ASN A 214 -7.65 7.45 11.86
CA ASN A 214 -8.05 8.25 10.69
C ASN A 214 -7.32 7.85 9.40
N TYR A 215 -7.87 8.25 8.24
CA TYR A 215 -7.26 7.99 6.93
C TYR A 215 -6.07 8.93 6.68
N PRO A 216 -4.89 8.43 6.28
CA PRO A 216 -3.72 9.26 5.99
C PRO A 216 -3.86 9.99 4.64
N ILE A 217 -3.95 11.32 4.69
CA ILE A 217 -3.93 12.21 3.51
C ILE A 217 -2.51 12.48 3.06
N LYS A 218 -1.59 12.64 4.02
CA LYS A 218 -0.17 12.80 3.73
C LYS A 218 0.63 12.05 4.77
N ASN A 219 1.77 11.50 4.37
CA ASN A 219 2.73 10.99 5.32
C ASN A 219 4.17 11.13 4.79
N ILE A 220 5.11 11.30 5.71
CA ILE A 220 6.53 11.53 5.41
C ILE A 220 7.38 10.69 6.35
N LEU A 221 8.21 9.82 5.80
CA LEU A 221 9.19 9.03 6.53
C LEU A 221 10.56 9.70 6.47
N TYR A 222 11.25 9.72 7.62
CA TYR A 222 12.56 10.32 7.79
C TYR A 222 13.64 9.27 8.06
N ASP A 223 14.85 9.48 7.55
CA ASP A 223 16.02 8.71 7.95
C ASP A 223 16.59 9.17 9.31
N LYS A 224 17.70 8.56 9.72
CA LYS A 224 18.37 8.91 10.99
C LYS A 224 18.94 10.32 11.03
N ALA A 225 19.21 10.93 9.88
CA ALA A 225 19.73 12.29 9.75
C ALA A 225 18.61 13.33 9.62
N GLY A 226 17.34 12.89 9.56
CA GLY A 226 16.18 13.75 9.39
C GLY A 226 15.85 14.09 7.94
N ASN A 227 16.48 13.43 6.96
CA ASN A 227 16.14 13.61 5.55
C ASN A 227 14.87 12.84 5.22
N VAL A 228 14.07 13.37 4.29
CA VAL A 228 12.90 12.67 3.76
C VAL A 228 13.35 11.53 2.85
N VAL A 229 12.98 10.30 3.20
CA VAL A 229 13.25 9.10 2.39
C VAL A 229 12.02 8.58 1.67
N PHE A 230 10.84 8.91 2.18
CA PHE A 230 9.56 8.56 1.56
C PHE A 230 8.54 9.64 1.87
N SER A 231 7.70 9.98 0.90
CA SER A 231 6.50 10.76 1.13
C SER A 231 5.35 10.28 0.25
N GLN A 232 4.15 10.30 0.79
CA GLN A 232 2.92 10.10 0.05
C GLN A 232 1.96 11.23 0.37
N GLU A 233 1.26 11.75 -0.64
CA GLU A 233 0.25 12.79 -0.50
C GLU A 233 -0.93 12.49 -1.43
N LEU A 234 -2.15 12.51 -0.90
CA LEU A 234 -3.38 12.43 -1.68
C LEU A 234 -3.46 13.65 -2.59
N LEU A 235 -3.70 13.43 -3.88
CA LEU A 235 -3.93 14.47 -4.86
C LEU A 235 -5.41 14.83 -4.93
N ASP A 236 -6.26 13.81 -4.97
CA ASP A 236 -7.71 13.95 -4.96
C ASP A 236 -8.42 12.66 -4.55
N ALA A 237 -9.68 12.84 -4.11
CA ALA A 237 -10.65 11.79 -3.85
C ALA A 237 -11.94 12.14 -4.60
N LYS A 238 -12.46 11.21 -5.40
CA LYS A 238 -13.66 11.44 -6.22
C LYS A 238 -14.62 10.27 -6.17
N GLU A 239 -15.89 10.57 -5.99
CA GLU A 239 -16.97 9.60 -6.19
C GLU A 239 -17.39 9.61 -7.66
N GLU A 240 -17.12 8.51 -8.36
CA GLU A 240 -17.41 8.35 -9.78
C GLU A 240 -17.87 6.92 -10.06
N PRO A 241 -18.69 6.67 -11.09
CA PRO A 241 -19.00 5.31 -11.50
C PRO A 241 -17.72 4.54 -11.89
N ILE A 242 -17.46 3.42 -11.23
CA ILE A 242 -16.35 2.53 -11.55
C ILE A 242 -16.89 1.35 -12.35
N GLU A 243 -16.28 1.06 -13.50
CA GLU A 243 -16.67 -0.08 -14.32
C GLU A 243 -16.30 -1.39 -13.63
N VAL A 244 -17.18 -2.40 -13.69
CA VAL A 244 -16.94 -3.73 -13.10
C VAL A 244 -15.63 -4.36 -13.58
N LYS A 245 -15.25 -4.12 -14.85
CA LYS A 245 -13.99 -4.62 -15.45
C LYS A 245 -12.74 -4.11 -14.72
N THR A 246 -12.84 -3.02 -13.96
CA THR A 246 -11.74 -2.47 -13.15
C THR A 246 -11.23 -3.51 -12.15
N PHE A 247 -12.11 -4.34 -11.59
CA PHE A 247 -11.77 -5.36 -10.60
C PHE A 247 -11.55 -6.76 -11.20
N GLN A 248 -11.43 -6.85 -12.53
CA GLN A 248 -11.19 -8.11 -13.23
C GLN A 248 -9.73 -8.19 -13.68
N VAL A 249 -9.23 -9.42 -13.77
CA VAL A 249 -7.95 -9.69 -14.43
C VAL A 249 -8.18 -9.58 -15.94
N PRO A 250 -7.36 -8.83 -16.69
CA PRO A 250 -7.49 -8.77 -18.14
C PRO A 250 -7.37 -10.15 -18.79
N GLU A 251 -8.13 -10.39 -19.86
CA GLU A 251 -8.24 -11.72 -20.49
C GLU A 251 -6.91 -12.22 -21.09
N ASP A 252 -6.00 -11.31 -21.42
CA ASP A 252 -4.67 -11.61 -21.97
C ASP A 252 -3.64 -12.03 -20.91
N PHE A 253 -4.00 -12.03 -19.63
CA PHE A 253 -3.07 -12.36 -18.55
C PHE A 253 -2.99 -13.87 -18.27
N GLN A 254 -1.78 -14.37 -18.07
CA GLN A 254 -1.51 -15.75 -17.71
C GLN A 254 -1.43 -15.93 -16.20
N LYS A 255 -2.16 -16.91 -15.67
CA LYS A 255 -2.08 -17.26 -14.25
C LYS A 255 -0.75 -17.93 -13.94
N LYS A 256 -0.06 -17.45 -12.91
CA LYS A 256 1.10 -18.10 -12.29
C LYS A 256 0.76 -18.62 -10.90
N GLU A 257 1.55 -19.60 -10.47
CA GLU A 257 1.50 -20.04 -9.08
C GLU A 257 1.89 -18.89 -8.16
N PHE A 258 1.15 -18.74 -7.06
CA PHE A 258 1.53 -17.80 -6.02
C PHE A 258 2.89 -18.25 -5.45
N PRO A 259 3.91 -17.38 -5.36
CA PRO A 259 5.28 -17.81 -5.01
C PRO A 259 5.45 -18.15 -3.51
N LEU A 260 4.81 -19.22 -3.03
CA LEU A 260 4.89 -19.70 -1.65
C LEU A 260 6.13 -20.55 -1.34
N LYS A 261 6.94 -20.90 -2.34
CA LYS A 261 8.09 -21.80 -2.20
C LYS A 261 9.40 -21.04 -2.01
#